data_AF-A0A5K1DAR1-F1
#
_entry.id   AF-A0A5K1DAR1-F1
#
_cell.length_a   1.000
_cell.length_b   1.000
_cell.length_c   1.000
_cell.angle_alpha   90.00
_cell.angle_beta   90.00
_cell.angle_gamma   90.00
#
_symmetry.space_group_name_H-M   'P 1'
#
loop_
_entity.id
_entity.type
_entity.pdbx_description
1 polymer ?
#
loop_
_entity_poly.entity_id
_entity_poly.type
_entity_poly.pdbx_seq_one_letter_code
_entity_poly.pdbx_strand_id
1 'polypeptide(L)'
;YPDDPYDRWWHPSVEMDGVVTVTRDNMSFIQNYTDIPGQALVHAITPASSKATTLTVPTSEIFAEDATYYYKFYFQEVLRAASQNKSRSFIFLVNGSGNKSEPMVPDYGTYVMEFYSHGHYMTAGSVVSLVNTANASLPPIINAMEVFKVHRGLANGTNEDD
;
A
#
# COMPACT_ATOMS: atom_id res chain seq x y z
N TYR A 1 -4.12 3.98 14.61
CA TYR A 1 -3.92 5.44 14.72
C TYR A 1 -5.18 6.03 15.34
N PRO A 2 -5.11 6.66 16.53
CA PRO A 2 -6.30 7.14 17.25
C PRO A 2 -6.97 8.37 16.61
N ASP A 3 -6.31 9.02 15.65
CA ASP A 3 -6.78 10.26 15.01
C ASP A 3 -7.48 10.03 13.66
N ASP A 4 -7.86 8.78 13.34
CA ASP A 4 -8.60 8.50 12.12
C ASP A 4 -10.06 8.98 12.26
N PRO A 5 -10.56 9.90 11.41
CA PRO A 5 -11.93 10.41 11.53
C PRO A 5 -13.01 9.35 11.30
N TYR A 6 -12.64 8.17 10.78
CA TYR A 6 -13.52 7.03 10.55
C TYR A 6 -13.30 5.88 11.54
N ASP A 7 -12.54 6.11 12.62
CA ASP A 7 -12.25 5.14 13.69
C ASP A 7 -11.65 3.80 13.18
N ARG A 8 -10.93 3.84 12.05
CA ARG A 8 -10.27 2.65 11.51
C ARG A 8 -9.01 2.34 12.31
N TRP A 9 -8.87 1.08 12.71
CA TRP A 9 -7.66 0.60 13.35
C TRP A 9 -6.60 0.26 12.30
N TRP A 10 -5.60 1.12 12.20
CA TRP A 10 -4.39 0.83 11.42
C TRP A 10 -3.38 0.06 12.26
N HIS A 11 -3.11 -1.18 11.85
CA HIS A 11 -2.07 -1.99 12.45
C HIS A 11 -0.70 -1.59 11.88
N PRO A 12 0.31 -1.30 12.71
CA PRO A 12 1.67 -1.15 12.21
C PRO A 12 2.09 -2.46 11.55
N SER A 13 2.93 -2.39 10.52
CA SER A 13 3.57 -3.59 9.99
C SER A 13 4.35 -4.25 11.14
N VAL A 14 4.08 -5.52 11.42
CA VAL A 14 4.93 -6.32 12.31
C VAL A 14 6.34 -6.41 11.72
N GLU A 15 7.34 -6.68 12.56
CA GLU A 15 8.68 -6.99 12.05
C GLU A 15 8.57 -8.17 11.09
N MET A 16 8.99 -7.94 9.85
CA MET A 16 8.83 -8.87 8.74
C MET A 16 10.19 -9.05 8.08
N ASP A 17 10.58 -10.31 7.90
CA ASP A 17 11.86 -10.64 7.29
C ASP A 17 11.97 -10.05 5.88
N GLY A 18 13.15 -9.49 5.57
CA GLY A 18 13.47 -8.97 4.24
C GLY A 18 12.98 -7.55 3.95
N VAL A 19 12.25 -6.90 4.87
CA VAL A 19 11.85 -5.49 4.76
C VAL A 19 12.38 -4.66 5.93
N VAL A 20 12.49 -3.35 5.72
CA VAL A 20 12.79 -2.35 6.75
C VAL A 20 11.79 -1.21 6.65
N THR A 21 11.52 -0.57 7.78
CA THR A 21 10.70 0.66 7.82
C THR A 21 11.59 1.87 7.57
N VAL A 22 11.16 2.72 6.65
CA VAL A 22 11.72 4.06 6.43
C VAL A 22 10.70 5.11 6.88
N THR A 23 11.21 6.16 7.51
CA THR A 23 10.40 7.27 8.02
C THR A 23 10.66 8.52 7.21
N ARG A 24 9.62 9.35 7.08
CA ARG A 24 9.71 10.66 6.42
C ARG A 24 10.83 11.49 7.02
N ASP A 25 11.70 12.00 6.16
CA ASP A 25 12.88 12.77 6.58
C ASP A 25 12.56 14.20 7.03
N ASN A 26 11.36 14.70 6.71
CA ASN A 26 10.85 15.98 7.18
C ASN A 26 9.42 15.88 7.72
N MET A 27 9.29 15.96 9.05
CA MET A 27 8.03 15.88 9.78
C MET A 27 7.33 17.24 9.96
N SER A 28 7.92 18.35 9.49
CA SER A 28 7.33 19.69 9.64
C SER A 28 6.05 19.90 8.80
N PHE A 29 5.83 19.04 7.80
CA PHE A 29 4.63 19.05 6.98
C PHE A 29 4.15 17.61 6.77
N ILE A 30 3.12 17.24 7.53
CA ILE A 30 2.35 16.01 7.36
C ILE A 30 0.97 16.46 6.96
N GLN A 31 0.60 16.18 5.71
CA GLN A 31 -0.74 16.51 5.25
C GLN A 31 -1.73 15.55 5.89
N ASN A 32 -2.77 16.11 6.51
CA ASN A 32 -3.92 15.32 6.91
C ASN A 32 -4.77 15.07 5.66
N TYR A 33 -4.86 13.81 5.25
CA TYR A 33 -5.80 13.37 4.25
C TYR A 33 -7.09 12.98 4.95
N THR A 34 -8.22 13.26 4.32
CA THR A 34 -9.53 12.90 4.87
C THR A 34 -9.66 11.38 4.99
N ASP A 35 -9.18 10.64 3.99
CA ASP A 35 -9.45 9.22 3.82
C ASP A 35 -8.34 8.30 4.32
N ILE A 36 -7.21 8.82 4.77
CA ILE A 36 -6.13 8.04 5.39
C ILE A 36 -5.43 8.90 6.43
N PRO A 37 -5.17 8.39 7.65
CA PRO A 37 -4.41 9.15 8.62
C PRO A 37 -3.06 9.56 8.02
N GLY A 38 -2.73 10.85 8.06
CA GLY A 38 -1.43 11.34 7.57
C GLY A 38 -0.25 10.59 8.21
N GLN A 39 -0.42 10.13 9.45
CA GLN A 39 0.55 9.29 10.17
C GLN A 39 0.76 7.90 9.54
N ALA A 40 -0.21 7.33 8.85
CA ALA A 40 0.00 6.09 8.09
C ALA A 40 0.93 6.31 6.87
N LEU A 41 1.07 7.57 6.42
CA LEU A 41 1.87 7.92 5.25
C LEU A 41 3.29 8.39 5.58
N VAL A 42 3.58 8.72 6.85
CA VAL A 42 4.93 9.14 7.26
C VAL A 42 5.91 7.96 7.35
N HIS A 43 5.39 6.74 7.40
CA HIS A 43 6.18 5.52 7.37
C HIS A 43 5.92 4.77 6.07
N ALA A 44 6.93 4.05 5.60
CA ALA A 44 6.79 3.09 4.53
C ALA A 44 7.71 1.90 4.77
N ILE A 45 7.31 0.72 4.30
CA ILE A 45 8.21 -0.42 4.21
C ILE A 45 8.88 -0.45 2.84
N THR A 46 10.13 -0.89 2.83
CA THR A 46 10.98 -1.07 1.65
C THR A 46 11.79 -2.34 1.84
N PRO A 47 12.29 -3.00 0.78
CA PRO A 47 13.24 -4.10 0.94
C PRO A 47 14.45 -3.69 1.79
N ALA A 48 14.93 -4.58 2.65
CA ALA A 48 16.09 -4.35 3.51
C ALA A 48 17.38 -4.11 2.72
N SER A 49 17.50 -4.73 1.54
CA SER A 49 18.61 -4.50 0.63
C SER A 49 18.35 -3.29 -0.24
N SER A 50 19.25 -2.31 -0.20
CA SER A 50 19.20 -1.13 -1.07
C SER A 50 19.37 -1.44 -2.57
N LYS A 51 19.77 -2.67 -2.92
CA LYS A 51 19.93 -3.16 -4.29
C LYS A 51 18.74 -4.01 -4.76
N ALA A 52 17.78 -4.29 -3.89
CA ALA A 52 16.61 -5.07 -4.26
C ALA A 52 15.78 -4.32 -5.30
N THR A 53 15.35 -5.05 -6.32
CA THR A 53 14.49 -4.54 -7.39
C THR A 53 13.03 -4.93 -7.20
N THR A 54 12.72 -5.74 -6.21
CA THR A 54 11.37 -6.23 -5.95
C THR A 54 11.06 -6.15 -4.47
N LEU A 55 9.87 -5.66 -4.15
CA LEU A 55 9.24 -5.79 -2.84
C LEU A 55 8.07 -6.76 -2.98
N THR A 56 8.13 -7.90 -2.29
CA THR A 56 6.94 -8.74 -2.09
C THR A 56 6.21 -8.17 -0.88
N VAL A 57 4.96 -7.73 -1.07
CA VAL A 57 4.18 -7.19 0.05
C VAL A 57 3.85 -8.36 0.98
N PRO A 58 4.12 -8.22 2.29
CA PRO A 58 3.85 -9.26 3.26
C PRO A 58 2.34 -9.35 3.52
N THR A 59 1.69 -10.28 2.83
CA THR A 59 0.23 -10.42 2.83
C THR A 59 -0.27 -11.80 3.29
N SER A 60 0.63 -12.65 3.78
CA SER A 60 0.36 -14.05 4.11
C SER A 60 -0.73 -14.23 5.17
N GLU A 61 -0.76 -13.37 6.19
CA GLU A 61 -1.79 -13.44 7.24
C GLU A 61 -3.10 -12.77 6.83
N ILE A 62 -3.04 -11.85 5.85
CA ILE A 62 -4.18 -11.03 5.44
C ILE A 62 -5.10 -11.81 4.49
N PHE A 63 -4.52 -12.67 3.65
CA PHE A 63 -5.27 -13.50 2.69
C PHE A 63 -5.31 -14.98 3.10
N ALA A 64 -5.43 -15.26 4.40
CA ALA A 64 -5.44 -16.62 4.92
C ALA A 64 -6.79 -17.33 4.69
N GLU A 65 -7.90 -16.60 4.66
CA GLU A 65 -9.23 -17.18 4.43
C GLU A 65 -9.56 -17.25 2.95
N ASP A 66 -10.24 -18.33 2.55
CA ASP A 66 -10.80 -18.51 1.20
C ASP A 66 -11.96 -17.54 0.96
N ALA A 67 -11.61 -16.32 0.60
CA ALA A 67 -12.53 -15.23 0.32
C ALA A 67 -12.00 -14.35 -0.82
N THR A 68 -12.89 -13.50 -1.33
CA THR A 68 -12.54 -12.44 -2.28
C THR A 68 -12.26 -11.16 -1.51
N TYR A 69 -11.19 -10.45 -1.86
CA TYR A 69 -10.76 -9.23 -1.20
C TYR A 69 -10.69 -8.07 -2.19
N TYR A 70 -11.34 -6.96 -1.82
CA TYR A 70 -11.07 -5.65 -2.37
C TYR A 70 -9.90 -5.03 -1.61
N TYR A 71 -9.10 -4.23 -2.30
CA TYR A 71 -7.90 -3.64 -1.71
C TYR A 71 -7.69 -2.21 -2.20
N LYS A 72 -7.01 -1.44 -1.36
CA LYS A 72 -6.50 -0.11 -1.67
C LYS A 72 -5.10 0.03 -1.09
N PHE A 73 -4.14 0.42 -1.92
CA PHE A 73 -2.75 0.64 -1.56
C PHE A 73 -2.41 2.11 -1.66
N TYR A 74 -1.60 2.58 -0.71
CA TYR A 74 -1.24 3.97 -0.58
C TYR A 74 0.27 4.15 -0.69
N PHE A 75 0.67 5.07 -1.55
CA PHE A 75 2.07 5.34 -1.87
C PHE A 75 2.35 6.84 -1.80
N GLN A 76 3.39 7.18 -1.05
CA GLN A 76 3.95 8.52 -0.95
C GLN A 76 5.44 8.41 -0.67
N GLU A 77 6.27 9.17 -1.38
CA GLU A 77 7.69 9.19 -1.11
C GLU A 77 7.96 9.88 0.24
N VAL A 78 8.83 9.26 1.02
CA VAL A 78 9.18 9.67 2.39
C VAL A 78 10.61 10.21 2.47
N LEU A 79 11.43 10.01 1.44
CA LEU A 79 12.81 10.50 1.39
C LEU A 79 12.95 11.60 0.31
N ARG A 80 13.28 12.82 0.72
CA ARG A 80 13.53 13.96 -0.18
C ARG A 80 14.65 13.70 -1.18
N ALA A 81 15.60 12.85 -0.85
CA ALA A 81 16.66 12.44 -1.76
C ALA A 81 16.12 11.78 -3.06
N ALA A 82 14.96 11.13 -2.97
CA ALA A 82 14.24 10.53 -4.10
C ALA A 82 13.49 11.55 -4.97
N SER A 83 13.42 12.82 -4.56
CA SER A 83 12.85 13.91 -5.36
C SER A 83 13.93 14.81 -6.00
N GLN A 84 15.22 14.46 -5.83
CA GLN A 84 16.34 15.28 -6.28
C GLN A 84 17.18 14.56 -7.33
N ASN A 85 17.80 13.44 -6.96
CA ASN A 85 18.79 12.72 -7.81
C ASN A 85 18.59 11.21 -7.81
N LYS A 86 17.64 10.70 -7.04
CA LYS A 86 17.20 9.30 -7.05
C LYS A 86 15.74 9.24 -7.44
N SER A 87 15.24 8.06 -7.76
CA SER A 87 13.87 7.87 -8.24
C SER A 87 13.36 6.50 -7.83
N ARG A 88 12.12 6.46 -7.34
CA ARG A 88 11.33 5.24 -7.24
C ARG A 88 10.40 5.17 -8.43
N SER A 89 10.41 4.03 -9.11
CA SER A 89 9.49 3.76 -10.21
C SER A 89 9.27 2.26 -10.25
N PHE A 90 8.04 1.81 -10.08
CA PHE A 90 7.75 0.37 -9.99
C PHE A 90 6.40 0.01 -10.58
N ILE A 91 6.26 -1.24 -10.98
CA ILE A 91 5.03 -1.86 -11.46
C ILE A 91 4.40 -2.63 -10.31
N PHE A 92 3.11 -2.39 -10.07
CA PHE A 92 2.29 -3.16 -9.13
C PHE A 92 1.76 -4.42 -9.81
N LEU A 93 2.03 -5.58 -9.23
CA LEU A 93 1.63 -6.89 -9.74
C LEU A 93 0.86 -7.68 -8.68
N VAL A 94 -0.22 -8.33 -9.09
CA VAL A 94 -0.93 -9.36 -8.33
C VAL A 94 -0.73 -10.69 -9.06
N ASN A 95 -0.14 -11.69 -8.39
CA ASN A 95 0.18 -12.99 -8.98
C ASN A 95 1.00 -12.86 -10.29
N GLY A 96 1.92 -11.89 -10.32
CA GLY A 96 2.77 -11.58 -11.48
C GLY A 96 2.05 -10.87 -12.65
N SER A 97 0.75 -10.60 -12.53
CA SER A 97 -0.05 -9.85 -13.51
C SER A 97 -0.37 -8.46 -12.98
N GLY A 98 -0.26 -7.42 -13.80
CA GLY A 98 -0.57 -6.08 -13.34
C GLY A 98 -0.59 -5.04 -14.44
N ASN A 99 -0.70 -3.78 -14.04
CA ASN A 99 -0.81 -2.66 -14.94
C ASN A 99 0.55 -2.39 -15.60
N LYS A 100 0.80 -3.01 -16.76
CA LYS A 100 2.09 -2.90 -17.46
C LYS A 100 2.26 -1.56 -18.20
N SER A 101 1.21 -0.76 -18.33
CA SER A 101 1.25 0.44 -19.18
C SER A 101 1.91 1.64 -18.53
N GLU A 102 1.74 1.83 -17.21
CA GLU A 102 2.27 3.00 -16.51
C GLU A 102 2.90 2.65 -15.16
N PRO A 103 4.20 2.96 -14.96
CA PRO A 103 4.84 2.81 -13.66
C PRO A 103 4.29 3.75 -12.60
N MET A 104 4.23 3.23 -11.37
CA MET A 104 3.95 4.01 -10.19
C MET A 104 5.21 4.77 -9.77
N VAL A 105 5.09 6.09 -9.64
CA VAL A 105 6.16 7.01 -9.21
C VAL A 105 5.61 7.84 -8.05
N PRO A 106 5.81 7.41 -6.79
CA PRO A 106 5.33 8.15 -5.63
C PRO A 106 6.02 9.51 -5.52
N ASP A 107 5.24 10.57 -5.30
CA ASP A 107 5.78 11.91 -5.14
C ASP A 107 6.18 12.20 -3.70
N TYR A 108 7.21 13.02 -3.52
CA TYR A 108 7.60 13.53 -2.20
C TYR A 108 6.87 14.86 -1.98
N GLY A 109 5.74 14.82 -1.28
CA GLY A 109 5.00 16.07 -1.07
C GLY A 109 3.58 15.86 -0.59
N THR A 110 2.66 16.55 -1.27
CA THR A 110 1.24 16.71 -0.90
C THR A 110 0.32 15.69 -1.57
N TYR A 111 0.80 14.92 -2.54
CA TYR A 111 -0.02 13.94 -3.24
C TYR A 111 0.19 12.55 -2.67
N VAL A 112 -0.90 11.80 -2.50
CA VAL A 112 -0.90 10.38 -2.16
C VAL A 112 -1.38 9.65 -3.39
N MET A 113 -0.55 8.75 -3.88
CA MET A 113 -0.92 7.87 -4.97
C MET A 113 -1.69 6.69 -4.39
N GLU A 114 -2.88 6.46 -4.93
CA GLU A 114 -3.75 5.37 -4.55
C GLU A 114 -3.84 4.35 -5.67
N PHE A 115 -3.73 3.07 -5.33
CA PHE A 115 -3.98 1.98 -6.26
C PHE A 115 -5.02 1.03 -5.66
N TYR A 116 -6.13 0.84 -6.36
CA TYR A 116 -7.25 0.05 -5.87
C TYR A 116 -7.77 -0.92 -6.91
N SER A 117 -8.49 -1.94 -6.43
CA SER A 117 -9.11 -2.97 -7.26
C SER A 117 -10.09 -2.37 -8.27
N HIS A 118 -9.74 -2.41 -9.56
CA HIS A 118 -10.61 -2.06 -10.69
C HIS A 118 -11.32 -3.32 -11.25
N GLY A 119 -12.00 -4.09 -10.38
CA GLY A 119 -12.62 -5.37 -10.75
C GLY A 119 -11.64 -6.56 -10.77
N HIS A 120 -10.38 -6.33 -10.40
CA HIS A 120 -9.40 -7.37 -10.13
C HIS A 120 -9.30 -7.57 -8.62
N TYR A 121 -9.92 -8.64 -8.12
CA TYR A 121 -9.92 -8.98 -6.71
C TYR A 121 -8.73 -9.87 -6.34
N MET A 122 -8.36 -9.84 -5.07
CA MET A 122 -7.42 -10.81 -4.51
C MET A 122 -8.18 -11.97 -3.88
N THR A 123 -7.57 -13.15 -3.89
CA THR A 123 -8.07 -14.36 -3.22
C THR A 123 -7.03 -14.88 -2.24
N ALA A 124 -7.41 -15.91 -1.48
CA ALA A 124 -6.44 -16.65 -0.67
C ALA A 124 -5.19 -17.03 -1.48
N GLY A 125 -4.02 -16.81 -0.89
CA GLY A 125 -2.72 -17.10 -1.52
C GLY A 125 -2.29 -16.10 -2.60
N SER A 126 -3.03 -15.02 -2.85
CA SER A 126 -2.60 -13.99 -3.79
C SER A 126 -1.32 -13.30 -3.30
N VAL A 127 -0.35 -13.15 -4.20
CA VAL A 127 0.94 -12.50 -3.94
C VAL A 127 0.96 -11.13 -4.60
N VAL A 128 1.22 -10.09 -3.82
CA VAL A 128 1.46 -8.74 -4.34
C VAL A 128 2.94 -8.49 -4.42
N SER A 129 3.41 -8.00 -5.57
CA SER A 129 4.79 -7.55 -5.73
C SER A 129 4.85 -6.20 -6.41
N LEU A 130 5.78 -5.38 -5.92
CA LEU A 130 6.18 -4.13 -6.54
C LEU A 130 7.53 -4.37 -7.20
N VAL A 131 7.64 -4.15 -8.51
CA VAL A 131 8.84 -4.45 -9.29
C VAL A 131 9.39 -3.19 -9.91
N ASN A 132 10.64 -2.84 -9.61
CA ASN A 132 11.32 -1.69 -10.18
C ASN A 132 11.26 -1.70 -11.70
N THR A 133 11.08 -0.51 -12.27
CA THR A 133 11.36 -0.28 -13.68
C THR A 133 12.86 -0.16 -13.90
N ALA A 134 13.29 -0.22 -15.16
CA ALA A 134 14.69 -0.04 -15.54
C ALA A 134 15.29 1.31 -15.11
N ASN A 135 14.45 2.33 -14.90
CA ASN A 135 14.88 3.69 -14.56
C ASN A 135 14.88 3.97 -13.05
N ALA A 136 14.49 3.00 -12.22
CA ALA A 136 14.46 3.17 -10.77
C ALA A 136 15.87 3.02 -10.16
N SER A 137 16.19 3.91 -9.23
CA SER A 137 17.47 3.92 -8.50
C SER A 137 17.32 3.63 -7.00
N LEU A 138 16.08 3.49 -6.54
CA LEU A 138 15.70 3.10 -5.19
C LEU A 138 14.77 1.88 -5.25
N PRO A 139 14.75 1.04 -4.20
CA PRO A 139 13.78 -0.05 -4.11
C PRO A 139 12.32 0.46 -4.09
N PRO A 140 11.31 -0.38 -4.29
CA PRO A 140 9.91 0.02 -4.12
C PRO A 140 9.57 0.35 -2.66
N ILE A 141 8.49 1.12 -2.46
CA ILE A 141 7.92 1.41 -1.14
C ILE A 141 6.43 1.17 -1.12
N ILE A 142 5.89 0.99 0.07
CA ILE A 142 4.45 1.01 0.37
C ILE A 142 4.28 1.64 1.75
N ASN A 143 3.37 2.61 1.85
CA ASN A 143 3.11 3.32 3.10
C ASN A 143 2.03 2.60 3.90
N ALA A 144 0.92 2.30 3.23
CA ALA A 144 -0.21 1.64 3.85
C ALA A 144 -1.03 0.86 2.84
N MET A 145 -1.89 -0.02 3.34
CA MET A 145 -2.93 -0.67 2.55
C MET A 145 -4.17 -0.90 3.41
N GLU A 146 -5.31 -0.87 2.76
CA GLU A 146 -6.59 -1.33 3.29
C GLU A 146 -7.04 -2.56 2.50
N VAL A 147 -7.54 -3.56 3.22
CA VAL A 147 -8.02 -4.81 2.65
C VAL A 147 -9.41 -5.08 3.20
N PHE A 148 -10.35 -5.36 2.30
CA PHE A 148 -11.76 -5.52 2.61
C PHE A 148 -12.21 -6.88 2.10
N LYS A 149 -12.71 -7.73 3.00
CA LYS A 149 -13.33 -9.00 2.63
C LYS A 149 -14.68 -8.73 1.98
N VAL A 150 -14.86 -9.22 0.75
CA VAL A 150 -16.10 -9.10 0.00
C VAL A 150 -17.04 -10.22 0.46
N HIS A 151 -18.12 -9.84 1.13
CA HIS A 151 -19.22 -10.74 1.45
C HIS A 151 -20.25 -10.71 0.30
N ARG A 152 -20.57 -11.88 -0.26
CA ARG A 152 -21.72 -12.01 -1.18
C ARG A 152 -22.97 -12.25 -0.35
N GLY A 153 -23.94 -11.35 -0.48
CA GLY A 153 -25.23 -11.41 0.20
C GLY A 153 -25.48 -10.12 0.97
N LEU A 154 -26.49 -9.36 0.54
CA LEU A 154 -27.17 -8.47 1.47
C LEU A 154 -27.77 -9.41 2.52
N ALA A 155 -27.26 -9.40 3.76
CA ALA A 155 -28.14 -9.76 4.86
C ALA A 155 -29.29 -8.75 4.75
N ASN A 156 -30.53 -9.24 4.58
CA ASN A 156 -31.74 -8.42 4.55
C ASN A 156 -31.60 -7.27 5.57
N GLY A 157 -31.31 -6.07 5.07
CA GLY A 157 -30.99 -4.90 5.90
C GLY A 157 -32.24 -4.24 6.49
N THR A 158 -33.40 -4.75 6.12
CA THR A 158 -34.70 -4.39 6.68
C THR A 158 -35.36 -5.68 7.14
N ASN A 159 -35.85 -5.66 8.38
CA ASN A 159 -36.82 -6.63 8.84
C ASN A 159 -37.96 -6.70 7.80
N GLU A 160 -38.38 -7.89 7.40
CA GLU A 160 -39.53 -8.02 6.49
C GLU A 160 -40.85 -7.63 7.16
N ASP A 161 -40.81 -7.39 8.48
CA ASP A 161 -41.92 -6.94 9.32
C ASP A 161 -41.91 -5.42 9.66
N ASP A 162 -41.18 -4.57 8.93
CA ASP A 162 -41.26 -3.09 9.03
C ASP A 162 -42.29 -2.48 8.05
#